data_AF-A0A2S6Z378-F1
#
_entry.id   AF-A0A2S6Z378-F1
#
_cell.length_a   1.000
_cell.length_b   1.000
_cell.length_c   1.000
_cell.angle_alpha   90.00
_cell.angle_beta   90.00
_cell.angle_gamma   90.00
#
_symmetry.space_group_name_H-M   'P 1'
#
loop_
_entity.id
_entity.type
_entity.pdbx_description
1 polymer ?
#
loop_
_entity_poly.entity_id
_entity_poly.type
_entity_poly.pdbx_seq_one_letter_code
_entity_poly.pdbx_strand_id
1 'polypeptide(L)' 'MNKKSSKFSPEVRERAVRLVREQRGEHSSTWAAVESIAPMIGCTPQTLLDWVKRSERRPPAFSSGAL' A
#
# COMPACT_ATOMS: atom_id res chain seq x y z
N MET A 1 10.60 -16.79 -15.67
CA MET A 1 10.99 -15.51 -15.02
C MET A 1 9.89 -14.46 -15.25
N ASN A 2 8.68 -14.67 -14.71
CA ASN A 2 7.54 -13.79 -14.99
C ASN A 2 7.45 -12.73 -13.89
N LYS A 3 8.23 -11.66 -14.07
CA LYS A 3 8.12 -10.42 -13.29
C LYS A 3 6.71 -9.87 -13.51
N LYS A 4 5.77 -10.27 -12.65
CA LYS A 4 4.44 -9.65 -12.55
C LYS A 4 4.71 -8.18 -12.27
N SER A 5 4.68 -7.39 -13.35
CA SER A 5 4.91 -5.97 -13.35
C SER A 5 3.94 -5.37 -12.35
N SER A 6 4.45 -5.12 -11.15
CA SER A 6 3.76 -4.28 -10.20
C SER A 6 3.59 -2.97 -10.92
N LYS A 7 2.36 -2.66 -11.34
CA LYS A 7 2.00 -1.46 -12.10
C LYS A 7 2.40 -0.16 -11.40
N PHE A 8 2.85 -0.27 -10.14
CA PHE A 8 3.45 0.77 -9.31
C PHE A 8 4.82 0.31 -8.78
N SER A 9 5.82 1.20 -8.84
CA SER A 9 7.17 0.97 -8.30
C SER A 9 7.13 0.73 -6.78
N PRO A 10 8.01 -0.11 -6.21
CA PRO A 10 8.11 -0.28 -4.76
C PRO A 10 8.31 1.06 -4.03
N GLU A 11 9.06 2.00 -4.60
CA GLU A 11 9.25 3.33 -3.98
C GLU A 11 7.92 4.09 -3.79
N VAL A 12 6.98 3.96 -4.75
CA VAL A 12 5.66 4.60 -4.66
C VAL A 12 4.84 3.97 -3.53
N ARG A 13 4.93 2.65 -3.37
CA ARG A 13 4.22 1.93 -2.30
C ARG A 13 4.73 2.34 -0.93
N GLU A 14 6.05 2.38 -0.76
CA GLU A 14 6.67 2.75 0.51
C GLU A 14 6.35 4.20 0.89
N ARG A 15 6.43 5.11 -0.10
CA ARG A 15 6.03 6.51 0.09
C ARG A 15 4.57 6.63 0.52
N ALA A 16 3.67 5.91 -0.14
CA ALA A 16 2.24 5.99 0.15
C ALA A 16 1.90 5.38 1.53
N VAL A 17 2.47 4.22 1.87
CA VAL A 17 2.30 3.59 3.20
C VAL A 17 2.83 4.50 4.31
N ARG A 18 3.99 5.13 4.10
CA ARG A 18 4.57 6.07 5.06
C ARG A 18 3.65 7.28 5.31
N LEU A 19 3.14 7.89 4.24
CA LEU A 19 2.18 9.00 4.35
C LEU A 19 0.92 8.59 5.12
N VAL A 20 0.37 7.39 4.85
CA VAL A 20 -0.82 6.91 5.56
C VAL A 20 -0.55 6.75 7.05
N ARG A 21 0.64 6.27 7.42
CA ARG A 21 1.04 6.12 8.83
C ARG A 21 1.16 7.47 9.54
N GLU A 22 1.72 8.47 8.87
CA GLU A 22 1.81 9.84 9.38
C GLU A 22 0.40 10.44 9.57
N GLN A 23 -0.51 10.31 8.60
CA GLN A 23 -1.89 10.79 8.74
C GLN A 23 -2.74 9.94 9.69
N ARG A 24 -2.40 8.67 9.95
CA ARG A 24 -3.17 7.79 10.86
C ARG A 24 -3.24 8.35 12.28
N GLY A 25 -2.29 9.17 12.70
CA GLY A 25 -2.33 9.84 14.01
C GLY A 25 -3.35 10.99 14.09
N GLU A 26 -3.70 11.57 12.95
CA GLU A 26 -4.56 12.77 12.84
C GLU A 26 -6.01 12.40 12.49
N HIS A 27 -6.21 11.23 11.87
CA HIS A 27 -7.53 10.73 11.45
C HIS A 27 -8.08 9.66 12.39
N SER A 28 -9.39 9.68 12.63
CA SER A 28 -10.09 8.66 13.45
C SER A 28 -10.05 7.25 12.85
N SER A 29 -9.63 7.09 11.59
CA SER A 29 -9.57 5.80 10.91
C SER A 29 -8.51 5.77 9.81
N THR A 30 -7.90 4.59 9.61
CA THR A 30 -6.92 4.37 8.52
C THR A 30 -7.53 4.62 7.14
N TRP A 31 -8.83 4.33 6.97
CA TRP A 31 -9.55 4.59 5.73
C TRP A 31 -9.62 6.08 5.37
N ALA A 32 -9.87 6.97 6.34
CA ALA A 32 -9.94 8.42 6.11
C ALA A 32 -8.59 9.02 5.67
N ALA A 33 -7.49 8.56 6.28
CA ALA A 33 -6.15 8.90 5.83
C ALA A 33 -5.88 8.40 4.40
N VAL A 34 -6.26 7.15 4.12
CA VAL A 34 -6.08 6.53 2.80
C VAL A 34 -6.86 7.23 1.69
N GLU A 35 -8.11 7.61 1.92
CA GLU A 35 -8.92 8.36 0.94
C GLU A 35 -8.31 9.70 0.58
N SER A 36 -7.68 10.38 1.54
CA SER A 36 -6.98 11.65 1.30
C SER A 36 -5.66 11.47 0.53
N ILE A 37 -4.96 10.33 0.72
CA ILE A 37 -3.64 10.07 0.10
C ILE A 37 -3.74 9.41 -1.26
N ALA A 38 -4.75 8.58 -1.50
CA ALA A 38 -4.99 7.90 -2.76
C ALA A 38 -4.89 8.82 -4.01
N PRO A 39 -5.58 9.98 -4.05
CA PRO A 39 -5.46 10.88 -5.20
C PRO A 39 -4.07 11.53 -5.33
N MET A 40 -3.31 11.71 -4.24
CA MET A 40 -1.95 12.26 -4.29
C MET A 40 -0.96 11.33 -5.00
N ILE A 41 -1.19 10.03 -4.91
CA ILE A 41 -0.36 8.99 -5.54
C ILE A 41 -0.87 8.63 -6.94
N GLY A 42 -2.11 8.99 -7.26
CA GLY A 42 -2.79 8.54 -8.47
C GLY A 42 -3.18 7.06 -8.40
N CYS A 43 -3.49 6.55 -7.20
CA CYS A 43 -3.97 5.19 -7.00
C CYS A 43 -5.35 5.20 -6.34
N THR A 44 -6.05 4.07 -6.38
CA THR A 44 -7.35 3.95 -5.69
C THR A 44 -7.14 3.75 -4.19
N PRO A 45 -8.02 4.29 -3.32
CA PRO A 45 -7.91 4.10 -1.87
C PRO A 45 -7.94 2.63 -1.48
N GLN A 46 -8.68 1.80 -2.22
CA GLN A 46 -8.69 0.35 -2.06
C GLN A 46 -7.28 -0.27 -2.21
N THR A 47 -6.51 0.18 -3.21
CA THR A 47 -5.15 -0.29 -3.50
C THR A 47 -4.19 0.13 -2.39
N LEU A 48 -4.28 1.38 -1.96
CA LEU A 48 -3.43 1.92 -0.90
C LEU A 48 -3.70 1.21 0.45
N LEU A 49 -4.97 0.91 0.76
CA LEU A 49 -5.32 0.13 1.94
C LEU A 49 -4.73 -1.29 1.91
N ASP A 50 -4.73 -1.95 0.75
CA ASP A 50 -4.08 -3.26 0.59
C ASP A 50 -2.57 -3.18 0.85
N TRP A 51 -1.90 -2.11 0.40
CA TRP A 51 -0.46 -1.91 0.67
C TRP A 51 -0.18 -1.74 2.16
N VAL A 52 -0.99 -0.94 2.87
CA VAL A 52 -0.85 -0.73 4.32
C VAL A 52 -1.09 -2.05 5.07
N LYS A 53 -2.14 -2.80 4.71
CA LYS A 53 -2.42 -4.12 5.30
C LYS A 53 -1.31 -5.12 5.05
N ARG A 54 -0.72 -5.14 3.84
CA ARG A 54 0.42 -6.02 3.50
C ARG A 54 1.71 -5.61 4.20
N SER A 55 1.91 -4.31 4.43
CA SER A 55 3.04 -3.79 5.20
C SER A 55 3.00 -4.25 6.66
N GLU A 56 1.81 -4.29 7.27
CA GLU A 56 1.62 -4.77 8.65
C GLU A 56 1.70 -6.30 8.75
N ARG A 57 1.21 -7.01 7.71
CA ARG A 57 1.12 -8.47 7.66
C ARG A 57 2.31 -9.14 6.95
N ARG A 58 3.54 -8.64 7.09
CA ARG A 58 4.71 -9.31 6.46
C ARG A 58 5.26 -10.44 7.34
N PRO A 59 4.99 -11.74 7.08
CA PRO A 59 6.03 -12.77 7.06
C PRO A 59 6.76 -12.74 5.70
N PRO A 60 8.01 -13.24 5.63
CA PRO A 60 8.85 -13.10 4.45
C PRO A 60 8.26 -13.86 3.26
N ALA A 61 8.13 -13.15 2.14
CA ALA A 61 8.01 -13.69 0.78
C ALA A 61 7.23 -15.02 0.63
N PHE A 62 5.91 -14.97 0.50
CA PHE A 62 5.23 -16.03 -0.25
C PHE A 62 5.13 -15.64 -1.71
N SER A 63 6.23 -15.92 -2.41
CA SER A 63 6.19 -16.25 -3.83
C SER A 63 5.21 -17.42 -3.98
N SER A 64 3.95 -17.13 -4.31
CA SER A 64 3.00 -18.16 -4.72
C SER A 64 3.46 -18.68 -6.08
N GLY A 65 4.30 -19.70 -6.02
CA GLY A 65 4.46 -20.69 -7.07
C GLY A 65 3.17 -21.49 -7.11
N ALA A 66 2.33 -21.16 -8.09
CA ALA A 66 1.38 -22.10 -8.63
C ALA A 66 2.05 -22.73 -9.85
N LEU A 67 2.33 -24.04 -9.70
CA LEU A 67 2.78 -25.02 -10.70
C LEU A 67 4.26 -24.97 -11.10
#